data_AF-A0A2V7B0X9-F1
#
_entry.id   AF-A0A2V7B0X9-F1
#
_cell.length_a   1.000
_cell.length_b   1.000
_cell.length_c   1.000
_cell.angle_alpha   90.00
_cell.angle_beta   90.00
_cell.angle_gamma   90.00
#
_symmetry.space_group_name_H-M   'P 1'
#
loop_
_entity.id
_entity.type
_entity.pdbx_description
1 polymer ?
#
loop_
_entity_poly.entity_id
_entity_poly.type
_entity_poly.pdbx_seq_one_letter_code
_entity_poly.pdbx_strand_id
1 'polypeptide(L)' 'MPDSRRVLVVLLTEYGPLCERCLAYHARTSLSHVATMLQTLTEHVALLVEHGECPGCHQFTQTFSLAKTHDDAVGDPG' A
#
# COMPACT_ATOMS: atom_id res chain seq x y z
N MET A 1 12.87 -6.23 -14.99
CA MET A 1 11.46 -5.79 -14.88
C MET A 1 11.39 -4.91 -13.65
N PRO A 2 10.80 -3.70 -13.68
CA PRO A 2 10.60 -2.95 -12.44
C PRO A 2 9.85 -3.86 -11.48
N ASP A 3 10.40 -4.09 -10.29
CA ASP A 3 9.75 -4.90 -9.26
C ASP A 3 8.35 -4.33 -9.04
N SER A 4 7.31 -5.04 -9.47
CA SER A 4 5.93 -4.59 -9.35
C SER A 4 5.55 -4.27 -7.89
N ARG A 5 6.27 -4.89 -6.95
CA ARG A 5 6.28 -4.56 -5.51
C ARG A 5 6.71 -3.11 -5.24
N ARG A 6 7.81 -2.65 -5.83
CA ARG A 6 8.30 -1.27 -5.66
C ARG A 6 7.29 -0.27 -6.19
N VAL A 7 6.59 -0.58 -7.29
CA VAL A 7 5.54 0.27 -7.83
C VAL A 7 4.42 0.48 -6.80
N LEU A 8 3.93 -0.60 -6.18
CA LEU A 8 2.91 -0.52 -5.12
C LEU A 8 3.38 0.29 -3.91
N VAL A 9 4.61 0.05 -3.44
CA VAL A 9 5.19 0.79 -2.31
C VAL A 9 5.27 2.29 -2.64
N VAL A 10 5.74 2.66 -3.82
CA VAL A 10 5.80 4.06 -4.26
C VAL A 10 4.40 4.66 -4.33
N LEU A 11 3.43 3.96 -4.90
CA LEU A 11 2.04 4.46 -4.98
C LEU A 11 1.43 4.70 -3.60
N LEU A 12 1.62 3.78 -2.67
CA LEU A 12 1.12 3.91 -1.30
C LEU A 12 1.85 4.99 -0.49
N THR A 13 3.11 5.26 -0.83
CA THR A 13 3.89 6.35 -0.22
C THR A 13 3.47 7.71 -0.75
N GLU A 14 3.29 7.84 -2.06
CA GLU A 14 3.00 9.12 -2.73
C GLU A 14 1.52 9.53 -2.61
N TYR A 15 0.60 8.57 -2.75
CA TYR A 15 -0.84 8.84 -2.76
C TYR A 15 -1.54 8.49 -1.44
N GLY A 16 -0.83 7.83 -0.51
CA GLY A 16 -1.38 7.38 0.76
C GLY A 16 -2.19 6.08 0.65
N PRO A 17 -3.13 5.82 1.59
CA PRO A 17 -3.92 4.58 1.57
C PRO A 17 -4.77 4.51 0.31
N LEU A 18 -4.65 3.43 -0.47
CA LEU A 18 -5.43 3.24 -1.69
C LEU A 18 -6.14 1.89 -1.67
N CYS A 19 -7.32 1.83 -2.27
CA CYS A 19 -8.00 0.56 -2.50
C CYS A 19 -7.40 -0.22 -3.66
N GLU A 20 -7.66 -1.53 -3.72
CA GLU A 20 -7.14 -2.43 -4.77
C GLU A 20 -7.42 -1.90 -6.19
N ARG A 21 -8.58 -1.26 -6.38
CA ARG A 21 -9.02 -0.72 -7.67
C ARG A 21 -8.21 0.51 -8.09
N CYS A 22 -7.95 1.43 -7.17
CA CYS A 22 -7.09 2.58 -7.44
C CYS A 22 -5.65 2.12 -7.70
N LEU A 23 -5.15 1.16 -6.93
CA LEU A 23 -3.84 0.56 -7.15
C LEU A 23 -3.72 -0.06 -8.54
N ALA A 24 -4.72 -0.84 -8.97
CA ALA A 24 -4.74 -1.45 -10.30
C ALA A 24 -4.74 -0.39 -11.42
N TYR A 25 -5.51 0.69 -11.23
CA TYR A 25 -5.56 1.80 -12.18
C TYR A 25 -4.20 2.51 -12.30
N HIS A 26 -3.58 2.88 -11.18
CA HIS A 26 -2.29 3.57 -11.18
C HIS A 26 -1.13 2.67 -11.65
N ALA A 27 -1.14 1.39 -11.25
CA ALA A 27 -0.14 0.42 -11.70
C ALA A 27 -0.41 -0.14 -13.11
N ARG A 28 -1.51 0.29 -13.77
CA ARG A 28 -1.97 -0.16 -15.09
C ARG A 28 -1.97 -1.69 -15.23
N THR A 29 -2.50 -2.36 -14.21
CA THR A 29 -2.52 -3.82 -14.12
C THR A 29 -3.90 -4.33 -13.70
N SER A 30 -4.09 -5.65 -13.67
CA SER A 30 -5.35 -6.26 -13.26
C SER A 30 -5.49 -6.35 -11.74
N LEU A 31 -6.74 -6.36 -11.25
CA LEU A 31 -7.04 -6.54 -9.82
C LEU A 31 -6.42 -7.81 -9.26
N SER A 32 -6.50 -8.93 -9.99
CA SER A 32 -5.92 -10.21 -9.59
C SER A 32 -4.40 -10.10 -9.37
N HIS A 33 -3.72 -9.35 -10.24
CA HIS A 33 -2.28 -9.12 -10.10
C HIS A 33 -1.98 -8.25 -8.90
N VAL A 34 -2.78 -7.20 -8.65
CA VAL A 34 -2.67 -6.38 -7.42
C VAL A 34 -2.88 -7.21 -6.17
N ALA A 35 -3.91 -8.06 -6.14
CA ALA A 35 -4.18 -8.95 -5.01
C ALA A 35 -2.98 -9.86 -4.71
N THR A 36 -2.37 -10.47 -5.74
CA THR A 36 -1.15 -11.27 -5.57
C THR A 36 0.00 -10.43 -5.02
N MET A 37 0.20 -9.22 -5.55
CA MET A 37 1.28 -8.35 -5.10
C MET A 37 1.07 -7.83 -3.67
N LEU A 38 -0.17 -7.54 -3.27
CA LEU A 38 -0.52 -7.15 -1.91
C LEU A 38 -0.29 -8.31 -0.93
N GLN A 39 -0.65 -9.54 -1.30
CA GLN A 39 -0.34 -10.72 -0.48
C GLN A 39 1.16 -10.90 -0.29
N THR A 40 1.94 -10.83 -1.38
CA THR A 40 3.41 -10.89 -1.28
C THR A 40 3.99 -9.74 -0.46
N LEU A 41 3.40 -8.53 -0.55
CA LEU A 41 3.79 -7.40 0.27
C LEU A 41 3.53 -7.65 1.75
N THR A 42 2.35 -8.14 2.13
CA THR A 42 2.03 -8.50 3.52
C THR A 42 3.02 -9.49 4.12
N GLU A 43 3.57 -10.40 3.32
CA GLU A 43 4.59 -11.37 3.79
C GLU A 43 5.98 -10.75 3.99
N HIS A 44 6.32 -9.67 3.29
CA HIS A 44 7.70 -9.12 3.24
C HIS A 44 7.83 -7.70 3.81
N VAL A 45 6.72 -6.98 3.92
CA VAL A 45 6.61 -5.58 4.33
C VAL A 45 5.43 -5.49 5.29
N ALA A 46 5.54 -4.63 6.30
CA ALA A 46 4.41 -4.34 7.16
C ALA A 46 3.36 -3.55 6.35
N LEU A 47 2.41 -4.25 5.74
CA LEU A 47 1.25 -3.68 5.05
C LEU A 47 0.09 -3.63 6.04
N LEU A 48 -0.52 -2.46 6.19
CA LEU A 48 -1.72 -2.28 6.99
C LEU A 48 -2.95 -2.33 6.07
N VAL A 49 -3.94 -3.12 6.46
CA VAL A 49 -5.20 -3.27 5.73
C VAL A 49 -6.32 -2.74 6.61
N GLU A 50 -6.98 -1.68 6.17
CA GLU A 50 -8.06 -1.03 6.91
C GLU A 50 -9.30 -0.86 6.04
N HIS A 51 -10.48 -0.92 6.67
CA HIS A 51 -11.72 -0.55 6.00
C HIS A 51 -11.97 0.94 6.21
N GLY A 52 -12.03 1.69 5.12
CA GLY A 52 -12.18 3.14 5.16
C GLY A 52 -12.56 3.72 3.82
N GLU A 53 -12.73 5.04 3.77
CA GLU A 53 -12.91 5.74 2.51
C GLU A 53 -11.58 5.81 1.75
N CYS A 54 -11.56 5.31 0.53
CA CYS A 54 -10.39 5.44 -0.34
C CYS A 54 -10.28 6.89 -0.83
N PRO A 55 -9.17 7.62 -0.55
CA PRO A 55 -8.98 9.00 -1.02
C PRO A 55 -8.94 9.12 -2.56
N GLY A 56 -8.62 8.04 -3.27
CA GLY A 56 -8.56 8.06 -4.74
C GLY A 56 -9.93 7.97 -5.43
N CYS A 57 -10.91 7.27 -4.84
CA CYS A 57 -12.22 7.05 -5.46
C CYS A 57 -13.42 7.36 -4.55
N HIS A 58 -13.17 7.81 -3.32
CA HIS A 58 -14.17 8.14 -2.30
C HIS A 58 -15.16 6.99 -2.03
N GLN A 59 -14.74 5.75 -2.28
CA GLN A 59 -15.53 4.56 -1.96
C GLN A 59 -15.10 4.03 -0.60
N PHE A 60 -16.08 3.69 0.23
CA PHE A 60 -15.84 3.00 1.50
C PHE A 60 -15.54 1.53 1.22
N THR A 61 -14.28 1.13 1.35
CA THR A 61 -13.79 -0.20 0.97
C THR A 61 -12.51 -0.56 1.73
N GLN A 62 -11.91 -1.71 1.40
CA GLN A 62 -10.58 -2.06 1.90
C GLN A 62 -9.53 -1.17 1.25
N THR A 63 -8.82 -0.45 2.09
CA THR A 63 -7.68 0.39 1.75
C THR A 63 -6.41 -0.23 2.30
N PHE A 64 -5.34 -0.10 1.53
CA PHE A 64 -4.03 -0.64 1.85
C PHE A 64 -3.10 0.53 2.10
N SER A 65 -2.33 0.49 3.18
CA SER A 65 -1.29 1.46 3.49
C SER A 65 -0.02 0.73 3.91
N LEU A 66 1.12 1.39 3.77
CA LEU A 66 2.34 0.89 4.36
C LEU A 66 2.25 1.18 5.86
N ALA A 67 2.37 0.16 6.70
CA ALA A 67 2.61 0.40 8.10
C ALA A 67 3.95 1.14 8.19
N LYS A 68 3.97 2.26 8.91
CA LYS A 68 5.23 2.91 9.25
C LYS A 68 6.04 1.89 10.04
N THR A 69 7.00 1.24 9.39
CA THR A 69 8.16 0.74 10.13
C THR A 69 8.78 1.99 10.72
N HIS A 70 8.52 2.23 12.01
CA HIS A 70 9.33 3.13 12.82
C HIS A 70 10.76 2.59 12.75
N ASP A 71 11.51 3.00 11.74
CA ASP A 71 12.95 3.15 11.84
C ASP A 71 13.23 4.61 12.22
N ASP A 72 12.52 5.08 13.24
CA ASP A 72 12.88 6.24 14.05
C ASP A 72 12.89 5.75 15.50
N ALA A 73 13.66 4.70 15.76
CA ALA A 73 14.29 4.51 17.05
C ALA A 73 15.58 5.33 17.05
N VAL A 74 15.47 6.67 17.01
CA VAL A 74 16.60 7.55 17.31
C VAL A 74 16.24 8.48 18.46
N GLY A 75 16.63 8.03 19.65
CA GLY A 75 17.09 8.89 20.74
C GLY A 75 16.02 9.51 21.64
N ASP A 76 15.56 8.74 22.62
CA ASP A 76 15.46 9.28 23.98
C ASP A 76 16.89 9.52 24.50
N PRO A 77 17.20 10.75 24.94
CA PRO A 77 17.96 10.87 26.17
C PRO A 77 17.21 11.79 27.14
N GLY A 78 17.00 11.26 28.35
CA GLY A 78 16.43 11.98 29.49
C GLY A 78 17.29 13.09 30.08
#